data_AF-A0A7V9JSR5-F1
#
_entry.id   AF-A0A7V9JSR5-F1
#
_cell.length_a   1.000
_cell.length_b   1.000
_cell.length_c   1.000
_cell.angle_alpha   90.00
_cell.angle_beta   90.00
_cell.angle_gamma   90.00
#
_symmetry.space_group_name_H-M   'P 1'
#
loop_
_entity.id
_entity.type
_entity.pdbx_description
1 polymer ?
#
loop_
_entity_poly.entity_id
_entity_poly.type
_entity_poly.pdbx_seq_one_letter_code
_entity_poly.pdbx_strand_id
1 'polypeptide(L)'
;MRCTSALLVCLVACASVTAAEDAPALTVRPIQIIACEAIPAEVPFEVKPMLHDPGFRISYLVEGRDLIGFKDDSVVIDSMITPDGRDISKKPNGEPTYKMMSFPKAADDGKFGVFQVECSDNQFGKVEQLAITGRVIALTGTKSTKGTVELALDDKAPQTLGIYKVSPASGKPIFGGDGSGMGITVSGELDRIIAITASEGGKELERSGSAGSDHERTYSFAKAAGKTVSLTITWWEDRTERPVSFAHGVAKK
;
A
#
# COMPACT_ATOMS: atom_id res chain seq x y z
N MET A 1 -6.70 61.75 -41.60
CA MET A 1 -7.47 61.95 -40.36
C MET A 1 -7.10 60.84 -39.38
N ARG A 2 -7.02 61.21 -38.10
CA ARG A 2 -6.32 60.56 -36.99
C ARG A 2 -6.97 59.26 -36.51
N CYS A 3 -6.13 58.41 -35.88
CA CYS A 3 -6.32 57.63 -34.65
C CYS A 3 -7.62 56.81 -34.49
N THR A 4 -7.63 55.59 -33.93
CA THR A 4 -6.90 55.14 -32.74
C THR A 4 -6.96 53.61 -32.67
N SER A 5 -5.80 52.97 -32.55
CA SER A 5 -5.69 51.56 -32.16
C SER A 5 -5.80 51.45 -30.64
N ALA A 6 -6.68 50.59 -30.14
CA ALA A 6 -6.70 50.20 -28.74
C ALA A 6 -6.06 48.81 -28.59
N LEU A 7 -4.79 48.79 -28.20
CA LEU A 7 -4.04 47.60 -27.82
C LEU A 7 -4.35 47.30 -26.35
N LEU A 8 -5.16 46.27 -26.09
CA LEU A 8 -5.43 45.77 -24.75
C LEU A 8 -4.29 44.81 -24.36
N VAL A 9 -3.40 45.27 -23.48
CA VAL A 9 -2.34 44.46 -22.88
C VAL A 9 -2.91 43.78 -21.64
N CYS A 10 -3.22 42.48 -21.73
CA CYS A 10 -3.47 41.64 -20.56
C CYS A 10 -2.14 41.18 -19.98
N LEU A 11 -1.67 41.86 -18.92
CA LEU A 11 -0.67 41.31 -18.01
C LEU A 11 -1.32 40.16 -17.23
N VAL A 12 -1.06 38.92 -17.64
CA VAL A 12 -1.32 37.75 -16.79
C VAL A 12 -0.09 37.54 -15.91
N ALA A 13 -0.25 37.86 -14.63
CA ALA A 13 0.71 37.53 -13.59
C ALA A 13 0.89 36.01 -13.54
N CYS A 14 2.05 35.51 -13.96
CA CYS A 14 2.44 34.13 -13.70
C CYS A 14 2.66 33.98 -12.20
N ALA A 15 1.69 33.35 -11.54
CA ALA A 15 1.86 32.87 -10.17
C ALA A 15 3.07 31.93 -10.14
N SER A 16 3.98 32.21 -9.22
CA SER A 16 5.14 31.40 -8.88
C SER A 16 4.69 30.00 -8.49
N VAL A 17 4.97 29.02 -9.35
CA VAL A 17 5.02 27.60 -9.00
C VAL A 17 6.15 27.46 -7.98
N THR A 18 5.80 27.29 -6.72
CA THR A 18 6.72 26.82 -5.70
C THR A 18 7.26 25.47 -6.16
N ALA A 19 8.56 25.42 -6.44
CA ALA A 19 9.29 24.20 -6.72
C ALA A 19 9.04 23.22 -5.57
N ALA A 20 8.30 22.14 -5.86
CA ALA A 20 8.32 20.95 -5.03
C ALA A 20 9.76 20.41 -5.08
N GLU A 21 10.35 20.19 -3.92
CA GLU A 21 11.69 19.62 -3.76
C GLU A 21 11.89 18.39 -4.66
N ASP A 22 13.10 18.35 -5.22
CA ASP A 22 13.61 17.51 -6.30
C ASP A 22 13.74 16.04 -5.88
N ALA A 23 12.63 15.45 -5.46
CA ALA A 23 12.58 14.06 -5.16
C ALA A 23 12.59 13.26 -6.48
N PRO A 24 13.41 12.20 -6.59
CA PRO A 24 13.56 11.47 -7.85
C PRO A 24 12.20 10.99 -8.33
N ALA A 25 11.87 11.35 -9.58
CA ALA A 25 10.58 11.05 -10.17
C ALA A 25 10.33 9.54 -10.14
N LEU A 26 9.24 9.13 -9.49
CA LEU A 26 8.73 7.77 -9.56
C LEU A 26 8.10 7.57 -10.94
N THR A 27 8.54 6.55 -11.65
CA THR A 27 7.99 6.20 -12.97
C THR A 27 7.22 4.90 -12.86
N VAL A 28 6.14 4.76 -13.63
CA VAL A 28 5.29 3.56 -13.60
C VAL A 28 5.08 3.06 -15.02
N ARG A 29 5.25 1.76 -15.22
CA ARG A 29 4.97 1.10 -16.49
C ARG A 29 4.30 -0.26 -16.29
N PRO A 30 3.37 -0.66 -17.17
CA PRO A 30 2.83 -2.01 -17.15
C PRO A 30 3.93 -3.02 -17.53
N ILE A 31 3.97 -4.16 -16.85
CA ILE A 31 4.95 -5.24 -17.10
C ILE A 31 4.30 -6.59 -17.39
N GLN A 32 3.02 -6.76 -17.06
CA GLN A 32 2.29 -7.99 -17.31
C GLN A 32 0.80 -7.70 -17.42
N ILE A 33 0.13 -8.39 -18.34
CA ILE A 33 -1.32 -8.39 -18.47
C ILE A 33 -1.78 -9.85 -18.47
N ILE A 34 -2.77 -10.16 -17.65
CA ILE A 34 -3.47 -11.45 -17.62
C ILE A 34 -4.94 -11.15 -17.87
N ALA A 35 -5.55 -11.80 -18.86
CA ALA A 35 -6.96 -11.65 -19.16
C ALA A 35 -7.60 -13.03 -19.27
N CYS A 36 -8.75 -13.21 -18.64
CA CYS A 36 -9.48 -14.47 -18.59
C CYS A 36 -10.93 -14.23 -18.97
N GLU A 37 -11.44 -15.03 -19.89
CA GLU A 37 -12.86 -15.06 -20.24
C GLU A 37 -13.67 -15.83 -19.20
N ALA A 38 -14.94 -15.48 -19.00
CA ALA A 38 -15.80 -16.24 -18.10
C ALA A 38 -16.05 -17.67 -18.64
N ILE A 39 -15.72 -18.67 -17.83
CA ILE A 39 -16.12 -20.07 -18.12
C ILE A 39 -17.62 -20.23 -17.83
N PRO A 40 -18.40 -20.91 -18.71
CA PRO A 40 -19.81 -21.20 -18.48
C PRO A 40 -20.07 -21.88 -17.12
N ALA A 41 -21.19 -21.56 -16.49
CA ALA A 41 -21.51 -22.04 -15.14
C ALA A 41 -21.68 -23.57 -15.07
N GLU A 42 -22.00 -24.19 -16.20
CA GLU A 42 -22.20 -25.63 -16.36
C GLU A 42 -20.87 -26.41 -16.29
N VAL A 43 -19.73 -25.75 -16.48
CA VAL A 43 -18.41 -26.39 -16.42
C VAL A 43 -18.06 -26.70 -14.96
N PRO A 44 -17.84 -27.98 -14.60
CA PRO A 44 -17.51 -28.37 -13.23
C PRO A 44 -16.26 -27.67 -12.70
N PHE A 45 -16.23 -27.38 -11.40
CA PHE A 45 -15.09 -26.70 -10.77
C PHE A 45 -13.77 -27.46 -10.93
N GLU A 46 -13.81 -28.79 -10.85
CA GLU A 46 -12.64 -29.67 -10.95
C GLU A 46 -11.91 -29.63 -12.30
N VAL A 47 -12.57 -29.14 -13.36
CA VAL A 47 -11.95 -28.96 -14.68
C VAL A 47 -11.61 -27.51 -15.00
N LYS A 48 -11.91 -26.56 -14.11
CA LYS A 48 -11.53 -25.15 -14.29
C LYS A 48 -10.02 -25.03 -14.13
N PRO A 49 -9.33 -24.29 -15.01
CA PRO A 49 -7.91 -24.04 -14.85
C PRO A 49 -7.62 -23.41 -13.49
N MET A 50 -6.52 -23.83 -12.86
CA MET A 50 -6.07 -23.24 -11.60
C MET A 50 -5.77 -21.74 -11.80
N LEU A 51 -6.16 -20.90 -10.83
CA LEU A 51 -6.03 -19.43 -10.89
C LEU A 51 -6.86 -18.75 -12.00
N HIS A 52 -7.93 -19.40 -12.46
CA HIS A 52 -8.87 -18.81 -13.39
C HIS A 52 -9.86 -17.87 -12.67
N ASP A 53 -9.62 -16.57 -12.79
CA ASP A 53 -10.54 -15.52 -12.36
C ASP A 53 -10.95 -14.68 -13.58
N PRO A 54 -12.25 -14.64 -13.96
CA PRO A 54 -12.72 -13.83 -15.08
C PRO A 54 -12.39 -12.34 -14.92
N GLY A 55 -12.15 -11.66 -16.05
CA GLY A 55 -11.76 -10.26 -16.09
C GLY A 55 -10.30 -10.10 -16.50
N PHE A 56 -9.62 -9.09 -15.98
CA PHE A 56 -8.20 -8.90 -16.27
C PHE A 56 -7.41 -8.32 -15.10
N ARG A 57 -6.10 -8.56 -15.13
CA ARG A 57 -5.11 -8.09 -14.16
C ARG A 57 -3.96 -7.43 -14.91
N ILE A 58 -3.54 -6.26 -14.44
CA ILE A 58 -2.35 -5.56 -14.94
C ILE A 58 -1.37 -5.41 -13.79
N SER A 59 -0.17 -5.96 -13.96
CA SER A 59 0.95 -5.73 -13.05
C SER A 59 1.73 -4.51 -13.53
N TYR A 60 1.98 -3.58 -12.61
CA TYR A 60 2.75 -2.37 -12.85
C TYR A 60 4.07 -2.45 -12.10
N LEU A 61 5.15 -2.06 -12.77
CA LEU A 61 6.44 -1.80 -12.14
C LEU A 61 6.56 -0.30 -11.89
N VAL A 62 6.95 0.03 -10.66
CA VAL A 62 7.34 1.37 -10.25
C VAL A 62 8.86 1.40 -10.10
N GLU A 63 9.51 2.34 -10.76
CA GLU A 63 10.95 2.56 -10.67
C GLU A 63 11.21 3.94 -10.04
N GLY A 64 12.12 4.01 -9.08
CA GLY A 64 12.49 5.25 -8.41
C GLY A 64 13.60 5.07 -7.38
N ARG A 65 13.54 5.85 -6.30
CA ARG A 65 14.42 5.71 -5.13
C ARG A 65 13.62 5.80 -3.86
N ASP A 66 14.20 5.23 -2.80
CA ASP A 66 13.68 5.31 -1.44
C ASP A 66 12.28 4.71 -1.30
N LEU A 67 11.89 3.80 -2.21
CA LEU A 67 10.59 3.14 -2.19
C LEU A 67 10.57 2.09 -1.09
N ILE A 68 9.65 2.22 -0.14
CA ILE A 68 9.51 1.31 0.99
C ILE A 68 8.22 0.48 0.92
N GLY A 69 7.31 0.81 0.00
CA GLY A 69 6.09 0.06 -0.23
C GLY A 69 5.02 0.87 -0.94
N PHE A 70 3.78 0.42 -0.82
CA PHE A 70 2.58 1.09 -1.31
C PHE A 70 1.55 1.12 -0.21
N LYS A 71 0.71 2.15 -0.21
CA LYS A 71 -0.43 2.20 0.70
C LYS A 71 -1.50 1.24 0.20
N ASP A 72 -2.03 0.41 1.11
CA ASP A 72 -3.11 -0.50 0.82
C ASP A 72 -4.35 0.25 0.29
N ASP A 73 -5.07 -0.37 -0.64
CA ASP A 73 -6.28 0.16 -1.27
C ASP A 73 -6.16 1.60 -1.81
N SER A 74 -4.95 2.01 -2.19
CA SER A 74 -4.67 3.39 -2.61
C SER A 74 -4.76 3.64 -4.12
N VAL A 75 -5.01 2.59 -4.91
CA VAL A 75 -5.19 2.72 -6.36
C VAL A 75 -6.48 3.47 -6.64
N VAL A 76 -6.37 4.52 -7.43
CA VAL A 76 -7.49 5.26 -8.01
C VAL A 76 -7.31 5.26 -9.51
N ILE A 77 -8.26 4.70 -10.25
CA ILE A 77 -8.33 4.80 -11.70
C ILE A 77 -9.29 5.94 -12.04
N ASP A 78 -8.75 6.96 -12.69
CA ASP A 78 -9.48 8.14 -13.13
C ASP A 78 -10.29 7.86 -14.40
N SER A 79 -9.74 7.05 -15.31
CA SER A 79 -10.43 6.59 -16.52
C SER A 79 -9.94 5.21 -16.97
N MET A 80 -10.85 4.40 -17.51
CA MET A 80 -10.54 3.11 -18.13
C MET A 80 -11.41 2.96 -19.37
N ILE A 81 -10.91 3.45 -20.50
CA ILE A 81 -11.65 3.57 -21.75
C ILE A 81 -11.39 2.38 -22.66
N THR A 82 -12.46 1.73 -23.09
CA THR A 82 -12.45 0.62 -24.05
C THR A 82 -12.29 1.12 -25.49
N PRO A 83 -11.98 0.24 -26.47
CA PRO A 83 -11.81 0.65 -27.87
C PRO A 83 -13.05 1.27 -28.51
N ASP A 84 -14.24 0.96 -28.01
CA ASP A 84 -15.53 1.54 -28.40
C ASP A 84 -15.86 2.85 -27.67
N GLY A 85 -14.94 3.38 -26.86
CA GLY A 85 -15.06 4.68 -26.17
C GLY A 85 -15.86 4.63 -24.87
N ARG A 86 -16.19 3.44 -24.35
CA ARG A 86 -16.92 3.29 -23.08
C ARG A 86 -15.93 3.34 -21.91
N ASP A 87 -16.27 4.10 -20.88
CA ASP A 87 -15.56 4.05 -19.59
C ASP A 87 -16.10 2.88 -18.75
N ILE A 88 -15.21 1.98 -18.36
CA ILE A 88 -15.50 0.82 -17.52
C ILE A 88 -14.86 0.94 -16.13
N SER A 89 -14.32 2.11 -15.75
CA SER A 89 -13.71 2.31 -14.42
C SER A 89 -14.70 2.20 -13.26
N LYS A 90 -16.00 2.42 -13.54
CA LYS A 90 -17.08 2.43 -12.55
C LYS A 90 -18.28 1.65 -13.05
N LYS A 91 -18.93 0.96 -12.12
CA LYS A 91 -20.24 0.33 -12.32
C LYS A 91 -21.33 1.41 -12.42
N PRO A 92 -22.55 1.05 -12.90
CA PRO A 92 -23.68 1.99 -12.92
C PRO A 92 -24.07 2.57 -11.55
N ASN A 93 -23.77 1.86 -10.45
CA ASN A 93 -24.00 2.32 -9.07
C ASN A 93 -22.88 3.25 -8.55
N GLY A 94 -21.87 3.56 -9.37
CA GLY A 94 -20.73 4.42 -9.01
C GLY A 94 -19.58 3.70 -8.31
N GLU A 95 -19.72 2.41 -7.96
CA GLU A 95 -18.63 1.63 -7.37
C GLU A 95 -17.50 1.39 -8.37
N PRO A 96 -16.23 1.35 -7.93
CA PRO A 96 -15.13 0.89 -8.76
C PRO A 96 -15.36 -0.52 -9.32
N THR A 97 -14.99 -0.75 -10.57
CA THR A 97 -14.93 -2.10 -11.18
C THR A 97 -13.59 -2.79 -10.95
N TYR A 98 -12.67 -2.07 -10.30
CA TYR A 98 -11.28 -2.46 -10.08
C TYR A 98 -10.93 -2.49 -8.59
N LYS A 99 -9.84 -3.17 -8.26
CA LYS A 99 -9.20 -3.15 -6.93
C LYS A 99 -7.69 -3.34 -7.04
N MET A 100 -6.95 -2.89 -6.03
CA MET A 100 -5.55 -3.28 -5.87
C MET A 100 -5.49 -4.68 -5.27
N MET A 101 -4.61 -5.54 -5.78
CA MET A 101 -4.41 -6.87 -5.20
C MET A 101 -3.56 -6.82 -3.94
N SER A 102 -3.71 -7.81 -3.05
CA SER A 102 -3.18 -7.83 -1.68
C SER A 102 -1.65 -7.97 -1.53
N PHE A 103 -0.86 -7.88 -2.61
CA PHE A 103 0.59 -8.09 -2.54
C PHE A 103 1.40 -7.01 -3.28
N PRO A 104 1.14 -5.71 -3.04
CA PRO A 104 2.08 -4.69 -3.47
C PRO A 104 3.41 -4.88 -2.71
N LYS A 105 4.55 -4.79 -3.38
CA LYS A 105 5.86 -4.98 -2.75
C LYS A 105 6.89 -4.02 -3.32
N ALA A 106 7.75 -3.50 -2.46
CA ALA A 106 9.00 -2.84 -2.86
C ALA A 106 10.15 -3.84 -2.75
N ALA A 107 11.18 -3.66 -3.58
CA ALA A 107 12.45 -4.34 -3.45
C ALA A 107 13.23 -3.77 -2.26
N ASP A 108 14.05 -4.61 -1.62
CA ASP A 108 14.82 -4.22 -0.44
C ASP A 108 15.82 -3.07 -0.71
N ASP A 109 16.24 -2.88 -1.96
CA ASP A 109 17.11 -1.79 -2.37
C ASP A 109 16.38 -0.46 -2.63
N GLY A 110 15.06 -0.45 -2.49
CA GLY A 110 14.19 0.72 -2.62
C GLY A 110 14.09 1.31 -4.02
N LYS A 111 14.58 0.62 -5.05
CA LYS A 111 14.57 1.12 -6.44
C LYS A 111 13.36 0.68 -7.25
N PHE A 112 12.78 -0.46 -6.89
CA PHE A 112 11.72 -1.09 -7.64
C PHE A 112 10.55 -1.44 -6.73
N GLY A 113 9.34 -1.37 -7.26
CA GLY A 113 8.18 -1.95 -6.61
C GLY A 113 7.16 -2.42 -7.62
N VAL A 114 6.32 -3.37 -7.22
CA VAL A 114 5.27 -3.92 -8.05
C VAL A 114 3.95 -3.80 -7.31
N PHE A 115 2.92 -3.35 -8.03
CA PHE A 115 1.54 -3.47 -7.60
C PHE A 115 0.70 -4.03 -8.75
N GLN A 116 -0.47 -4.58 -8.42
CA GLN A 116 -1.37 -5.15 -9.41
C GLN A 116 -2.76 -4.53 -9.27
N VAL A 117 -3.37 -4.28 -10.41
CA VAL A 117 -4.75 -3.81 -10.53
C VAL A 117 -5.55 -4.94 -11.17
N GLU A 118 -6.60 -5.38 -10.49
CA GLU A 118 -7.58 -6.33 -11.03
C GLU A 118 -8.85 -5.58 -11.41
N CYS A 119 -9.44 -5.94 -12.55
CA CYS A 119 -10.75 -5.47 -13.00
C CYS A 119 -11.62 -6.67 -13.37
N SER A 120 -12.86 -6.66 -12.90
CA SER A 120 -13.82 -7.75 -13.11
C SER A 120 -14.53 -7.71 -14.46
N ASP A 121 -14.43 -6.60 -15.21
CA ASP A 121 -15.01 -6.48 -16.53
C ASP A 121 -14.30 -7.39 -17.54
N ASN A 122 -15.08 -8.12 -18.34
CA ASN A 122 -14.51 -9.01 -19.35
C ASN A 122 -14.02 -8.20 -20.56
N GLN A 123 -12.69 -8.07 -20.66
CA GLN A 123 -12.00 -7.46 -21.80
C GLN A 123 -11.02 -8.45 -22.46
N PHE A 124 -11.33 -9.74 -22.41
CA PHE A 124 -10.49 -10.77 -23.03
C PHE A 124 -10.20 -10.45 -24.51
N GLY A 125 -8.92 -10.53 -24.89
CA GLY A 125 -8.43 -10.16 -26.23
C GLY A 125 -8.41 -8.66 -26.54
N LYS A 126 -8.84 -7.79 -25.63
CA LYS A 126 -8.94 -6.32 -25.84
C LYS A 126 -8.16 -5.49 -24.81
N VAL A 127 -7.61 -6.10 -23.77
CA VAL A 127 -6.95 -5.38 -22.66
C VAL A 127 -5.83 -4.45 -23.13
N GLU A 128 -5.02 -4.87 -24.11
CA GLU A 128 -3.91 -4.05 -24.66
C GLU A 128 -4.38 -2.77 -25.38
N GLN A 129 -5.67 -2.69 -25.73
CA GLN A 129 -6.26 -1.55 -26.40
C GLN A 129 -6.99 -0.61 -25.44
N LEU A 130 -7.00 -0.92 -24.13
CA LEU A 130 -7.59 -0.04 -23.12
C LEU A 130 -6.70 1.18 -22.92
N ALA A 131 -7.33 2.35 -22.83
CA ALA A 131 -6.68 3.56 -22.34
C ALA A 131 -7.01 3.72 -20.85
N ILE A 132 -6.02 3.51 -19.99
CA ILE A 132 -6.16 3.56 -18.54
C ILE A 132 -5.31 4.70 -18.01
N THR A 133 -5.88 5.53 -17.16
CA THR A 133 -5.15 6.53 -16.38
C THR A 133 -5.54 6.39 -14.92
N GLY A 134 -4.54 6.44 -14.04
CA GLY A 134 -4.79 6.39 -12.62
C GLY A 134 -3.58 6.78 -11.81
N ARG A 135 -3.68 6.54 -10.51
CA ARG A 135 -2.66 6.84 -9.52
C ARG A 135 -2.66 5.82 -8.41
N VAL A 136 -1.50 5.60 -7.81
CA VAL A 136 -1.30 4.79 -6.61
C VAL A 136 -0.50 5.62 -5.60
N ILE A 137 -0.66 5.37 -4.30
CA ILE A 137 0.17 6.02 -3.29
C ILE A 137 1.38 5.13 -3.01
N ALA A 138 2.54 5.55 -3.51
CA ALA A 138 3.82 4.97 -3.13
C ALA A 138 4.25 5.50 -1.77
N LEU A 139 4.84 4.65 -0.96
CA LEU A 139 5.43 5.00 0.32
C LEU A 139 6.94 5.14 0.11
N THR A 140 7.50 6.28 0.51
CA THR A 140 8.95 6.53 0.43
C THR A 140 9.53 6.85 1.80
N GLY A 141 10.79 6.46 2.05
CA GLY A 141 11.51 6.74 3.30
C GLY A 141 12.98 6.37 3.19
N THR A 142 13.86 7.16 3.82
CA THR A 142 15.32 6.96 3.77
C THR A 142 15.91 6.60 5.13
N LYS A 143 15.22 6.95 6.22
CA LYS A 143 15.75 6.86 7.57
C LYS A 143 14.88 5.97 8.45
N SER A 144 15.44 4.84 8.83
CA SER A 144 14.87 3.99 9.88
C SER A 144 15.50 4.30 11.24
N THR A 145 14.68 4.34 12.29
CA THR A 145 15.14 4.42 13.67
C THR A 145 14.68 3.20 14.44
N LYS A 146 15.53 2.78 15.38
CA LYS A 146 15.28 1.66 16.29
C LYS A 146 15.25 2.17 17.71
N GLY A 147 14.17 1.88 18.42
CA GLY A 147 14.02 2.14 19.85
C GLY A 147 13.89 0.83 20.61
N THR A 148 14.43 0.79 21.81
CA THR A 148 14.27 -0.33 22.74
C THR A 148 13.80 0.16 24.11
N VAL A 149 12.89 -0.59 24.74
CA VAL A 149 12.40 -0.32 26.11
C VAL A 149 12.21 -1.63 26.87
N GLU A 150 12.45 -1.62 28.18
CA GLU A 150 12.14 -2.75 29.05
C GLU A 150 10.73 -2.59 29.62
N LEU A 151 9.88 -3.58 29.36
CA LEU A 151 8.51 -3.63 29.85
C LEU A 151 8.40 -4.63 30.99
N ALA A 152 7.87 -4.19 32.13
CA ALA A 152 7.43 -5.07 33.20
C ALA A 152 6.05 -5.63 32.86
N LEU A 153 5.90 -6.95 32.73
CA LEU A 153 4.70 -7.61 32.24
C LEU A 153 3.49 -7.49 33.19
N ASP A 154 3.73 -7.19 34.46
CA ASP A 154 2.71 -6.92 35.48
C ASP A 154 2.27 -5.45 35.52
N ASP A 155 3.05 -4.54 34.95
CA ASP A 155 2.72 -3.12 34.84
C ASP A 155 2.03 -2.83 33.50
N LYS A 156 0.74 -2.51 33.57
CA LYS A 156 -0.06 -2.15 32.39
C LYS A 156 0.07 -0.68 32.00
N ALA A 157 0.86 0.12 32.73
CA ALA A 157 1.07 1.51 32.40
C ALA A 157 1.74 1.65 31.02
N PRO A 158 1.22 2.52 30.13
CA PRO A 158 1.87 2.80 28.85
C PRO A 158 3.24 3.46 29.05
N GLN A 159 4.25 2.92 28.37
CA GLN A 159 5.58 3.51 28.27
C GLN A 159 5.77 4.13 26.89
N THR A 160 6.57 5.19 26.81
CA THR A 160 6.88 5.87 25.54
C THR A 160 8.11 5.25 24.89
N LEU A 161 8.00 4.88 23.63
CA LEU A 161 9.09 4.37 22.80
C LEU A 161 9.12 5.15 21.48
N GLY A 162 9.93 6.20 21.42
CA GLY A 162 9.94 7.11 20.27
C GLY A 162 8.56 7.77 20.09
N ILE A 163 7.97 7.59 18.91
CA ILE A 163 6.62 8.09 18.57
C ILE A 163 5.49 7.16 19.04
N TYR A 164 5.81 6.02 19.66
CA TYR A 164 4.85 5.01 20.05
C TYR A 164 4.59 5.02 21.56
N LYS A 165 3.38 4.60 21.93
CA LYS A 165 3.06 4.17 23.28
C LYS A 165 2.91 2.66 23.29
N VAL A 166 3.56 2.01 24.24
CA VAL A 166 3.61 0.55 24.35
C VAL A 166 3.19 0.12 25.74
N SER A 167 2.41 -0.95 25.85
CA SER A 167 2.04 -1.54 27.13
C SER A 167 1.86 -3.05 27.02
N PRO A 168 2.17 -3.80 28.08
CA PRO A 168 1.80 -5.20 28.16
C PRO A 168 0.28 -5.40 28.09
N ALA A 169 -0.13 -6.43 27.37
CA ALA A 169 -1.51 -6.84 27.22
C ALA A 169 -1.63 -8.37 27.29
N SER A 170 -2.85 -8.86 27.45
CA SER A 170 -3.10 -10.30 27.26
C SER A 170 -2.99 -10.63 25.77
N GLY A 171 -2.06 -11.53 25.43
CA GLY A 171 -1.95 -12.06 24.07
C GLY A 171 -2.68 -13.39 23.97
N LYS A 172 -3.29 -13.67 22.82
CA LYS A 172 -3.67 -15.04 22.46
C LYS A 172 -2.99 -15.37 21.14
N PRO A 173 -2.30 -16.51 21.02
CA PRO A 173 -1.76 -16.94 19.74
C PRO A 173 -2.91 -17.09 18.73
N ILE A 174 -2.71 -16.55 17.53
CA ILE A 174 -3.75 -16.53 16.47
C ILE A 174 -3.97 -17.93 15.88
N PHE A 175 -2.98 -18.83 15.99
CA PHE A 175 -3.05 -20.20 15.50
C PHE A 175 -2.78 -21.22 16.62
N GLY A 176 -3.85 -21.76 17.23
CA GLY A 176 -3.86 -23.07 17.90
C GLY A 176 -2.96 -23.31 19.13
N GLY A 177 -2.20 -22.33 19.60
CA GLY A 177 -1.37 -22.46 20.80
C GLY A 177 -2.17 -22.53 22.09
N ASP A 178 -1.57 -23.07 23.15
CA ASP A 178 -2.11 -23.39 24.49
C ASP A 178 -2.67 -22.21 25.32
N GLY A 179 -3.05 -21.10 24.68
CA GLY A 179 -3.71 -19.96 25.31
C GLY A 179 -2.80 -19.13 26.23
N SER A 180 -1.49 -19.41 26.27
CA SER A 180 -0.58 -18.83 27.26
C SER A 180 0.33 -17.71 26.74
N GLY A 181 0.05 -17.15 25.56
CA GLY A 181 0.87 -16.08 24.95
C GLY A 181 0.85 -14.76 25.73
N MET A 182 1.86 -13.92 25.49
CA MET A 182 1.88 -12.53 25.96
C MET A 182 1.53 -11.58 24.82
N GLY A 183 0.91 -10.44 25.14
CA GLY A 183 0.58 -9.40 24.18
C GLY A 183 1.33 -8.13 24.50
N ILE A 184 1.67 -7.36 23.48
CA ILE A 184 2.16 -5.99 23.62
C ILE A 184 1.28 -5.11 22.75
N THR A 185 0.51 -4.24 23.39
CA THR A 185 -0.28 -3.21 22.71
C THR A 185 0.64 -2.07 22.32
N VAL A 186 0.56 -1.66 21.06
CA VAL A 186 1.26 -0.51 20.52
C VAL A 186 0.23 0.44 19.93
N SER A 187 0.32 1.72 20.26
CA SER A 187 -0.46 2.80 19.64
C SER A 187 0.47 3.91 19.14
N GLY A 188 0.01 4.66 18.13
CA GLY A 188 0.79 5.69 17.43
C GLY A 188 0.68 5.54 15.91
N GLU A 189 1.73 5.92 15.18
CA GLU A 189 1.80 5.82 13.72
C GLU A 189 2.20 4.40 13.28
N LEU A 190 1.27 3.45 13.44
CA LEU A 190 1.51 2.01 13.24
C LEU A 190 1.94 1.65 11.82
N ASP A 191 1.51 2.44 10.83
CA ASP A 191 1.87 2.30 9.42
C ASP A 191 3.33 2.67 9.10
N ARG A 192 4.08 3.19 10.09
CA ARG A 192 5.53 3.41 10.00
C ARG A 192 6.37 2.26 10.56
N ILE A 193 5.77 1.29 11.25
CA ILE A 193 6.50 0.18 11.87
C ILE A 193 7.05 -0.74 10.77
N ILE A 194 8.36 -0.94 10.78
CA ILE A 194 9.08 -1.90 9.93
C ILE A 194 9.09 -3.26 10.60
N ALA A 195 9.48 -3.28 11.88
CA ALA A 195 9.64 -4.51 12.65
C ALA A 195 9.37 -4.25 14.13
N ILE A 196 8.84 -5.29 14.78
CA ILE A 196 8.65 -5.33 16.22
C ILE A 196 9.10 -6.69 16.74
N THR A 197 9.99 -6.68 17.72
CA THR A 197 10.59 -7.87 18.31
C THR A 197 10.60 -7.75 19.82
N ALA A 198 10.28 -8.82 20.52
CA ALA A 198 10.41 -8.90 21.97
C ALA A 198 11.50 -9.90 22.33
N SER A 199 12.31 -9.61 23.35
CA SER A 199 13.36 -10.52 23.80
C SER A 199 13.44 -10.61 25.32
N GLU A 200 13.91 -11.76 25.81
CA GLU A 200 14.15 -12.03 27.22
C GLU A 200 15.53 -12.68 27.38
N GLY A 201 16.37 -12.13 28.27
CA GLY A 201 17.73 -12.65 28.47
C GLY A 201 18.58 -12.70 27.20
N GLY A 202 18.32 -11.80 26.25
CA GLY A 202 18.97 -11.74 24.94
C GLY A 202 18.43 -12.72 23.89
N LYS A 203 17.39 -13.51 24.18
CA LYS A 203 16.73 -14.41 23.21
C LYS A 203 15.43 -13.80 22.71
N GLU A 204 15.23 -13.80 21.41
CA GLU A 204 13.99 -13.32 20.78
C GLU A 204 12.83 -14.29 21.06
N LEU A 205 11.66 -13.74 21.39
CA LEU A 205 10.42 -14.47 21.61
C LEU A 205 9.70 -14.62 20.27
N GLU A 206 9.18 -15.82 20.01
CA GLU A 206 8.44 -16.10 18.78
C GLU A 206 7.17 -15.24 18.67
N ARG A 207 6.95 -14.61 17.51
CA ARG A 207 5.75 -13.80 17.24
C ARG A 207 4.66 -14.66 16.60
N SER A 208 3.47 -14.67 17.19
CA SER A 208 2.32 -15.48 16.74
C SER A 208 1.26 -14.69 15.98
N GLY A 209 1.47 -13.39 15.78
CA GLY A 209 0.63 -12.52 14.94
C GLY A 209 0.34 -11.18 15.59
N SER A 210 -0.69 -10.49 15.08
CA SER A 210 -1.18 -9.24 15.64
C SER A 210 -2.67 -9.04 15.35
N ALA A 211 -3.38 -8.38 16.27
CA ALA A 211 -4.78 -8.04 16.13
C ALA A 211 -5.03 -6.61 16.61
N GLY A 212 -6.01 -5.92 16.04
CA GLY A 212 -6.38 -4.56 16.43
C GLY A 212 -6.87 -3.72 15.27
N SER A 213 -6.69 -2.42 15.40
CA SER A 213 -7.07 -1.38 14.44
C SER A 213 -5.83 -0.71 13.84
N ASP A 214 -6.05 0.37 13.10
CA ASP A 214 -4.98 1.21 12.53
C ASP A 214 -4.35 2.16 13.56
N HIS A 215 -5.04 2.42 14.68
CA HIS A 215 -4.56 3.33 15.72
C HIS A 215 -3.92 2.59 16.92
N GLU A 216 -4.32 1.34 17.11
CA GLU A 216 -3.84 0.50 18.19
C GLU A 216 -3.82 -0.96 17.76
N ARG A 217 -2.69 -1.64 17.98
CA ARG A 217 -2.48 -3.03 17.58
C ARG A 217 -1.76 -3.79 18.68
N THR A 218 -2.30 -4.95 19.03
CA THR A 218 -1.67 -5.89 19.96
C THR A 218 -0.86 -6.90 19.17
N TYR A 219 0.44 -6.97 19.44
CA TYR A 219 1.36 -7.96 18.90
C TYR A 219 1.48 -9.11 19.88
N SER A 220 1.24 -10.33 19.42
CA SER A 220 1.27 -11.52 20.27
C SER A 220 2.60 -12.24 20.14
N PHE A 221 3.18 -12.60 21.28
CA PHE A 221 4.46 -13.30 21.40
C PHE A 221 4.30 -14.56 22.25
N ALA A 222 5.24 -15.49 22.11
CA ALA A 222 5.42 -16.60 23.05
C ALA A 222 5.54 -16.07 24.49
N LYS A 223 5.07 -16.87 25.45
CA LYS A 223 5.11 -16.51 26.86
C LYS A 223 6.55 -16.28 27.32
N ALA A 224 6.83 -15.14 27.93
CA ALA A 224 8.09 -14.91 28.63
C ALA A 224 8.16 -15.76 29.92
N ALA A 225 9.35 -16.21 30.29
CA ALA A 225 9.54 -16.99 31.52
C ALA A 225 9.68 -16.09 32.77
N GLY A 226 10.21 -14.89 32.58
CA GLY A 226 10.43 -13.86 33.58
C GLY A 226 9.29 -12.83 33.61
N LYS A 227 9.58 -11.73 34.32
CA LYS A 227 8.63 -10.63 34.55
C LYS A 227 8.86 -9.43 33.65
N THR A 228 9.98 -9.40 32.93
CA THR A 228 10.37 -8.27 32.08
C THR A 228 10.74 -8.75 30.69
N VAL A 229 10.43 -7.93 29.69
CA VAL A 229 10.81 -8.18 28.29
C VAL A 229 11.38 -6.91 27.69
N SER A 230 12.40 -7.06 26.86
CA SER A 230 12.94 -5.97 26.07
C SER A 230 12.20 -5.90 24.73
N LEU A 231 11.37 -4.87 24.58
CA LEU A 231 10.66 -4.58 23.34
C LEU A 231 11.52 -3.69 22.46
N THR A 232 11.68 -4.07 21.20
CA THR A 232 12.31 -3.27 20.18
C THR A 232 11.32 -2.99 19.05
N ILE A 233 11.18 -1.72 18.69
CA ILE A 233 10.44 -1.29 17.50
C ILE A 233 11.42 -0.61 16.55
N THR A 234 11.38 -0.97 15.28
CA THR A 234 12.08 -0.28 14.19
C THR A 234 11.04 0.37 13.29
N TRP A 235 11.19 1.67 12.98
CA TRP A 235 10.22 2.43 12.20
C TRP A 235 10.87 3.43 11.24
N TRP A 236 10.14 3.88 10.23
CA TRP A 236 10.56 4.96 9.33
C TRP A 236 10.30 6.34 9.95
N GLU A 237 11.33 7.16 10.15
CA GLU A 237 11.18 8.52 10.68
C GLU A 237 10.63 9.50 9.65
N ASP A 238 11.03 9.33 8.40
CA ASP A 238 10.78 10.24 7.28
C ASP A 238 9.83 9.63 6.24
N ARG A 239 8.98 8.68 6.65
CA ARG A 239 7.98 8.09 5.76
C ARG A 239 7.08 9.18 5.17
N THR A 240 6.96 9.16 3.86
CA THR A 240 6.13 10.09 3.08
C THR A 240 5.24 9.32 2.10
N GLU A 241 4.03 9.83 1.89
CA GLU A 241 3.11 9.34 0.87
C GLU A 241 3.30 10.14 -0.42
N ARG A 242 3.53 9.46 -1.53
CA ARG A 242 3.69 10.07 -2.85
C ARG A 242 2.67 9.52 -3.83
N PRO A 243 1.75 10.36 -4.35
CA PRO A 243 0.90 9.94 -5.46
C PRO A 243 1.76 9.75 -6.70
N VAL A 244 1.67 8.56 -7.29
CA VAL A 244 2.37 8.22 -8.53
C VAL A 244 1.34 7.92 -9.60
N SER A 245 1.31 8.76 -10.63
CA SER A 245 0.43 8.57 -11.77
C SER A 245 0.94 7.44 -12.66
N PHE A 246 0.01 6.66 -13.22
CA PHE A 246 0.30 5.65 -14.22
C PHE A 246 -0.68 5.76 -15.37
N ALA A 247 -0.21 5.34 -16.55
CA ALA A 247 -1.04 5.25 -17.73
C ALA A 247 -0.72 3.96 -18.49
N HIS A 248 -1.73 3.41 -19.15
CA HIS A 248 -1.63 2.28 -20.07
C HIS A 248 -2.43 2.58 -21.33
N GLY A 249 -1.90 2.19 -22.48
CA GLY A 249 -2.51 2.44 -23.78
C GLY A 249 -2.43 3.91 -24.22
N VAL A 250 -2.76 4.14 -25.50
CA VAL A 250 -2.96 5.48 -26.05
C VAL A 250 -4.41 5.52 -26.49
N ALA A 251 -5.21 6.41 -25.90
CA ALA A 251 -6.54 6.69 -26.43
C ALA A 251 -6.36 7.18 -27.87
N LYS A 252 -6.70 6.34 -28.86
CA LYS A 252 -6.79 6.81 -30.24
C LYS A 252 -7.96 7.79 -30.27
N LYS A 253 -7.64 9.08 -30.44
CA LYS A 253 -8.61 10.12 -30.73
C LYS A 253 -9.31 9.86 -32.06
#